data_AF-A0AA37K9D0-F1
#
_entry.id   AF-A0AA37K9D0-F1
#
_cell.length_a   1.000
_cell.length_b   1.000
_cell.length_c   1.000
_cell.angle_alpha   90.00
_cell.angle_beta   90.00
_cell.angle_gamma   90.00
#
_symmetry.space_group_name_H-M   'P 1'
#
loop_
_entity.id
_entity.type
_entity.pdbx_description
1 polymer ?
#
loop_
_entity_poly.entity_id
_entity_poly.type
_entity_poly.pdbx_seq_one_letter_code
_entity_poly.pdbx_strand_id
1 'polypeptide(L)' 'MPRDCTGVDNSLYDSNSFEETIRLVVSLGGDVDTMGVIAGAITEAFYRDAPEYIVEQVLRWLPDEFADVLGRFYDRFVRQ' A
#
# COMPACT_ATOMS: atom_id res chain seq x y z
N MET A 1 -12.09 -9.94 -31.45
CA MET A 1 -12.02 -8.54 -31.91
C MET A 1 -13.18 -7.78 -31.30
N PRO A 2 -13.01 -6.57 -30.75
CA PRO A 2 -11.99 -6.08 -29.83
C PRO A 2 -12.49 -6.15 -28.38
N ARG A 3 -11.54 -6.21 -27.44
CA ARG A 3 -11.80 -6.13 -26.00
C ARG A 3 -12.22 -4.70 -25.68
N ASP A 4 -13.35 -4.55 -25.01
CA ASP A 4 -13.82 -3.27 -24.54
C ASP A 4 -12.79 -2.68 -23.58
N CYS A 5 -12.30 -1.47 -23.88
CA CYS A 5 -11.23 -0.78 -23.15
C CYS A 5 -11.72 -0.18 -21.82
N THR A 6 -12.81 -0.69 -21.27
CA THR A 6 -13.43 -0.24 -20.01
C THR A 6 -13.10 -1.18 -18.85
N GLY A 7 -12.11 -2.06 -19.01
CA GLY A 7 -11.60 -2.98 -17.98
C GLY A 7 -10.87 -2.28 -16.82
N VAL A 8 -11.52 -1.31 -16.18
CA VAL A 8 -11.23 -0.94 -14.80
C VAL A 8 -11.96 -1.98 -13.96
N ASP A 9 -11.41 -3.20 -13.92
CA ASP A 9 -11.91 -4.23 -13.02
C ASP A 9 -11.77 -3.70 -11.59
N ASN A 10 -12.80 -3.87 -10.77
CA ASN A 10 -12.98 -3.33 -9.41
C ASN A 10 -11.97 -3.87 -8.36
N SER A 11 -10.85 -4.37 -8.87
CA SER A 11 -9.74 -5.07 -8.25
C SER A 11 -9.14 -4.46 -6.99
N LEU A 12 -9.26 -3.14 -6.77
CA LEU A 12 -8.84 -2.51 -5.50
C LEU A 12 -9.77 -2.82 -4.32
N TYR A 13 -11.05 -3.13 -4.58
CA TYR A 13 -12.04 -3.47 -3.56
C TYR A 13 -12.32 -4.98 -3.46
N ASP A 14 -11.92 -5.75 -4.47
CA ASP A 14 -12.05 -7.22 -4.50
C ASP A 14 -10.78 -7.95 -4.01
N SER A 15 -9.67 -7.24 -3.78
CA SER A 15 -8.49 -7.81 -3.13
C SER A 15 -8.84 -8.17 -1.69
N ASN A 16 -8.50 -9.38 -1.25
CA ASN A 16 -8.85 -9.91 0.08
C ASN A 16 -7.72 -9.70 1.10
N SER A 17 -6.63 -9.03 0.72
CA SER A 17 -5.48 -8.79 1.58
C SER A 17 -4.66 -7.55 1.17
N PHE A 18 -3.89 -7.03 2.12
CA PHE A 18 -2.95 -5.93 1.90
C PHE A 18 -1.94 -6.26 0.78
N GLU A 19 -1.40 -7.48 0.77
CA GLU A 19 -0.42 -7.92 -0.23
C GLU A 19 -1.01 -7.98 -1.64
N GLU A 20 -2.23 -8.49 -1.79
CA GLU A 20 -2.91 -8.58 -3.08
C GLU A 20 -3.17 -7.18 -3.66
N THR A 21 -3.55 -6.24 -2.78
CA THR A 21 -3.75 -4.83 -3.16
C THR A 21 -2.45 -4.20 -3.68
N ILE A 22 -1.32 -4.43 -3.01
CA ILE A 22 -0.01 -3.93 -3.47
C ILE A 22 0.42 -4.61 -4.77
N ARG A 23 0.26 -5.93 -4.90
CA ARG A 23 0.60 -6.67 -6.13
C ARG A 23 -0.18 -6.16 -7.34
N LEU A 24 -1.45 -5.85 -7.12
CA LEU A 24 -2.31 -5.28 -8.14
C LEU A 24 -1.81 -3.91 -8.60
N VAL A 25 -1.50 -3.02 -7.65
CA VAL A 25 -0.95 -1.67 -7.93
C VAL A 25 0.36 -1.76 -8.73
N VAL A 26 1.26 -2.67 -8.36
CA VAL A 26 2.51 -2.92 -9.11
C VAL A 26 2.21 -3.47 -10.52
N SER A 27 1.19 -4.33 -10.66
CA SER A 27 0.82 -4.95 -11.94
C SER A 27 0.11 -4.01 -12.91
N LEU A 28 -0.57 -2.97 -12.41
CA LEU A 28 -1.28 -1.99 -13.23
C LEU A 28 -0.33 -1.12 -14.07
N GLY A 29 0.93 -0.99 -13.64
CA GLY A 29 1.96 -0.23 -14.34
C GLY A 29 1.70 1.29 -14.39
N GLY A 30 2.73 2.06 -14.72
CA GLY A 30 2.67 3.54 -14.73
C GLY A 30 3.38 4.15 -13.53
N ASP A 31 2.75 5.13 -12.86
CA ASP A 31 3.28 5.82 -11.67
C ASP A 31 2.95 5.02 -10.39
N VAL A 32 3.62 3.88 -10.28
CA VAL A 32 3.46 2.94 -9.16
C VAL A 32 3.84 3.58 -7.83
N ASP A 33 4.73 4.58 -7.83
CA ASP A 33 5.16 5.27 -6.62
C ASP A 33 3.99 6.08 -6.02
N THR A 34 3.30 6.89 -6.85
CA THR A 34 2.13 7.66 -6.40
C THR A 34 0.94 6.75 -6.06
N MET A 35 0.67 5.76 -6.92
CA MET A 35 -0.44 4.83 -6.69
C MET A 35 -0.21 3.95 -5.46
N GLY A 36 1.03 3.54 -5.21
CA GLY A 36 1.42 2.74 -4.05
C GLY A 36 1.25 3.50 -2.74
N VAL A 37 1.58 4.80 -2.70
CA VAL A 37 1.36 5.65 -1.53
C VAL A 37 -0.14 5.79 -1.24
N ILE A 38 -0.95 6.09 -2.25
CA ILE A 38 -2.40 6.28 -2.08
C ILE A 38 -3.09 4.97 -1.71
N ALA A 39 -2.80 3.89 -2.44
CA ALA A 39 -3.38 2.59 -2.18
C ALA A 39 -2.93 2.05 -0.82
N GLY A 40 -1.65 2.20 -0.46
CA GLY A 40 -1.12 1.79 0.85
C GLY A 40 -1.84 2.46 2.01
N ALA A 41 -2.02 3.78 1.95
CA ALA A 41 -2.73 4.53 2.99
C ALA A 41 -4.20 4.10 3.13
N ILE A 42 -4.90 3.85 2.02
CA ILE A 42 -6.29 3.37 2.02
C ILE A 42 -6.36 1.94 2.57
N THR A 43 -5.44 1.08 2.11
CA THR A 43 -5.40 -0.34 2.47
C THR A 43 -5.07 -0.52 3.95
N GLU A 44 -4.09 0.20 4.47
CA GLU A 44 -3.78 0.20 5.90
C GLU A 44 -4.97 0.66 6.75
N ALA A 45 -5.67 1.72 6.34
CA ALA A 45 -6.86 2.18 7.04
C ALA A 45 -8.03 1.17 6.97
N PHE A 46 -8.15 0.45 5.87
CA PHE A 46 -9.23 -0.53 5.64
C PHE A 46 -8.99 -1.85 6.37
N TYR A 47 -7.77 -2.38 6.30
CA TYR A 47 -7.39 -3.64 6.93
C TYR A 47 -6.93 -3.49 8.39
N ARG A 48 -6.67 -2.25 8.84
CA ARG A 48 -6.16 -1.88 10.17
C ARG A 48 -4.83 -2.53 10.57
N ASP A 49 -4.20 -3.25 9.66
CA ASP A 49 -2.92 -3.88 9.89
C ASP A 49 -2.17 -4.04 8.57
N ALA A 50 -0.87 -3.80 8.62
CA ALA A 50 0.05 -4.06 7.52
C ALA A 50 0.86 -5.31 7.87
N PRO A 51 1.03 -6.29 6.96
CA PRO A 51 1.76 -7.51 7.26
C PRO A 51 3.17 -7.20 7.77
N GLU A 52 3.48 -7.72 8.96
CA GLU A 52 4.70 -7.40 9.72
C GLU A 52 5.97 -7.62 8.88
N TYR A 53 6.00 -8.68 8.07
CA TYR A 53 7.11 -8.98 7.17
C TYR A 53 7.34 -7.90 6.09
N ILE A 54 6.29 -7.22 5.62
CA ILE A 54 6.40 -6.10 4.67
C ILE A 54 6.99 -4.90 5.38
N VAL A 55 6.46 -4.57 6.56
CA VAL A 55 6.94 -3.44 7.38
C VAL A 55 8.42 -3.60 7.69
N GLU A 56 8.85 -4.80 8.10
CA GLU A 56 10.27 -5.09 8.37
C GLU A 56 11.18 -4.97 7.14
N GLN A 57 10.69 -5.29 5.94
CA GLN A 57 11.46 -5.12 4.70
C GLN A 57 11.56 -3.64 4.34
N VAL A 58 10.47 -2.89 4.45
CA VAL A 58 10.45 -1.44 4.20
C VAL A 58 11.39 -0.72 5.16
N LEU A 59 11.31 -1.01 6.46
CA LEU A 59 12.19 -0.40 7.47
C LEU A 59 13.68 -0.74 7.27
N ARG A 60 14.00 -1.89 6.65
CA ARG A 60 15.38 -2.25 6.30
C ARG A 60 15.96 -1.42 5.15
N TRP A 61 15.09 -0.92 4.26
CA TRP A 61 15.51 -0.11 3.11
C TRP A 61 15.35 1.39 3.36
N LEU A 62 14.50 1.77 4.31
CA LEU A 62 14.19 3.14 4.63
C LEU A 62 15.34 3.78 5.42
N PRO A 63 15.88 4.93 4.96
CA PRO A 63 16.85 5.70 5.74
C PRO A 63 16.33 6.05 7.14
N ASP A 64 17.23 6.04 8.14
CA ASP A 64 16.91 6.25 9.55
C ASP A 64 16.09 7.53 9.80
N GLU A 65 16.38 8.61 9.07
CA GLU A 65 15.67 9.90 9.20
C GLU A 65 14.18 9.79 8.86
N PHE A 66 13.80 8.95 7.89
CA PHE A 66 12.41 8.73 7.53
C PHE A 66 11.74 7.74 8.48
N ALA A 67 12.47 6.73 8.96
CA ALA A 67 11.97 5.81 9.97
C ALA A 67 11.60 6.54 11.27
N ASP A 68 12.39 7.54 11.68
CA ASP A 68 12.12 8.37 12.84
C ASP A 68 10.85 9.22 12.68
N VAL A 69 10.64 9.82 11.51
CA VAL A 69 9.42 10.57 11.19
C VAL A 69 8.20 9.64 11.22
N LEU A 70 8.34 8.45 10.63
CA LEU A 70 7.29 7.44 10.62
C LEU A 70 6.93 7.01 12.05
N GLY A 71 7.94 6.70 12.89
CA GLY A 71 7.74 6.32 14.29
C GLY A 71 6.96 7.38 15.07
N ARG A 72 7.35 8.66 14.94
CA ARG A 72 6.63 9.79 15.57
C ARG A 72 5.18 9.93 15.08
N PHE A 73 4.91 9.61 13.82
CA PHE A 73 3.54 9.62 13.27
C PHE A 73 2.69 8.51 13.88
N TYR A 74 3.18 7.27 13.89
CA TYR A 74 2.46 6.12 14.47
C TYR A 74 2.19 6.30 15.97
N ASP A 75 3.17 6.80 16.73
CA ASP A 75 3.00 7.04 18.16
C ASP A 75 1.99 8.15 18.45
N ARG A 76 1.87 9.14 17.56
CA ARG A 76 0.93 10.26 17.73
C ARG A 76 -0.49 9.91 17.30
N PHE A 77 -0.67 9.13 16.23
CA PHE A 77 -1.96 9.00 15.55
C PHE A 77 -2.54 7.58 15.52
N VAL A 78 -1.71 6.55 15.72
CA VAL A 78 -2.15 5.14 15.58
C VAL A 78 -2.19 4.41 16.92
N ARG A 79 -1.14 4.53 17.75
CA ARG A 79 -1.01 3.81 19.05
C ARG A 79 -1.67 4.50 20.26
N GLN A 80 -2.71 5.32 20.06
CA GLN A 80 -3.41 5.97 21.19
C GLN A 80 -4.32 5.01 21.97
#